data_AF-A0A382DZ61-F1
#
_entry.id   AF-A0A382DZ61-F1
#
_cell.length_a   1.000
_cell.length_b   1.000
_cell.length_c   1.000
_cell.angle_alpha   90.00
_cell.angle_beta   90.00
_cell.angle_gamma   90.00
#
_symmetry.space_group_name_H-M   'P 1'
#
loop_
_entity.id
_entity.type
_entity.pdbx_description
1 polymer ?
#
loop_
_entity_poly.entity_id
_entity_poly.type
_entity_poly.pdbx_seq_one_letter_code
_entity_poly.pdbx_strand_id
1 'polypeptide(L)'
;MFTGEILEMSGNGKMHVGVQGIGTSEKELQFLVRHGVTHMDASVEDNEVETLLRHKEKADQWDVSLEMIHIGLPSSITLAQDPQR
;
A
#
# COMPACT_ATOMS: atom_id res chain seq x y z
N MET A 1 12.73 -14.90 21.11
CA MET A 1 12.41 -15.91 20.09
C MET A 1 11.23 -15.37 19.30
N PHE A 2 11.44 -14.97 18.05
CA PHE A 2 10.35 -14.52 17.18
C PHE A 2 9.83 -15.74 16.43
N THR A 3 8.64 -16.21 16.78
CA THR A 3 7.89 -17.21 15.99
C THR A 3 7.16 -16.45 14.90
N GLY A 4 7.87 -16.00 13.88
CA GLY A 4 7.25 -15.53 12.65
C GLY A 4 6.72 -16.74 11.91
N GLU A 5 5.40 -16.91 11.86
CA GLU A 5 4.80 -17.85 10.92
C GLU A 5 5.23 -17.44 9.52
N ILE A 6 5.92 -18.34 8.82
CA ILE A 6 6.24 -18.19 7.41
C ILE A 6 4.88 -18.20 6.70
N LEU A 7 4.50 -17.07 6.11
CA LEU A 7 3.31 -16.98 5.26
C LEU A 7 3.47 -18.02 4.14
N GLU A 8 2.76 -19.14 4.26
CA GLU A 8 2.81 -20.20 3.28
C GLU A 8 2.11 -19.68 2.01
N MET A 9 2.90 -19.29 1.00
CA MET A 9 2.35 -18.90 -0.29
C MET A 9 1.63 -20.13 -0.88
N SER A 10 0.30 -20.07 -0.90
CA SER A 10 -0.55 -21.12 -1.46
C SER A 10 -0.06 -21.49 -2.87
N GLY A 11 0.33 -22.76 -3.06
CA GLY A 11 0.88 -23.31 -4.32
C GLY A 11 -0.05 -23.26 -5.55
N ASN A 12 -1.20 -22.58 -5.42
CA ASN A 12 -2.00 -22.05 -6.52
C ASN A 12 -2.28 -20.59 -6.14
N GLY A 13 -1.54 -19.63 -6.71
CA GLY A 13 -1.68 -18.21 -6.37
C GLY A 13 -3.15 -17.78 -6.41
N LYS A 14 -3.78 -17.67 -5.23
CA LYS A 14 -5.17 -17.26 -5.14
C LYS A 14 -5.24 -15.83 -5.64
N MET A 15 -6.00 -15.62 -6.72
CA MET A 15 -6.27 -14.29 -7.24
C MET A 15 -6.89 -13.44 -6.12
N HIS A 16 -6.26 -12.32 -5.80
CA HIS A 16 -6.79 -11.33 -4.88
C HIS A 16 -7.24 -10.09 -5.65
N VAL A 17 -8.21 -9.39 -5.08
CA VAL A 17 -8.62 -8.08 -5.59
C VAL A 17 -7.85 -7.02 -4.81
N GLY A 18 -7.11 -6.20 -5.55
CA GLY A 18 -6.33 -5.09 -5.00
C GLY A 18 -6.81 -3.73 -5.50
N VAL A 19 -6.32 -2.67 -4.86
CA VAL A 19 -6.58 -1.28 -5.25
C VAL A 19 -5.28 -0.48 -5.31
N GLN A 20 -5.25 0.56 -6.14
CA GLN A 20 -4.09 1.40 -6.34
C GLN A 20 -4.39 2.87 -6.03
N GLY A 21 -3.51 3.53 -5.27
CA GLY A 21 -3.51 4.98 -5.09
C GLY A 21 -4.56 5.53 -4.13
N ILE A 22 -4.96 4.75 -3.12
CA ILE A 22 -5.91 5.16 -2.07
C ILE A 22 -5.20 5.38 -0.72
N GLY A 23 -5.77 6.19 0.18
CA GLY A 23 -5.25 6.37 1.53
C GLY A 23 -5.68 5.25 2.50
N THR A 24 -5.19 5.32 3.74
CA THR A 24 -5.58 4.40 4.83
C THR A 24 -6.50 5.07 5.85
N SER A 25 -7.33 6.03 5.45
CA SER A 25 -8.34 6.54 6.39
C SER A 25 -9.34 5.42 6.71
N GLU A 26 -9.93 5.46 7.90
CA GLU A 26 -10.88 4.44 8.36
C GLU A 26 -12.03 4.22 7.34
N LYS A 27 -12.55 5.32 6.77
CA LYS A 27 -13.63 5.26 5.77
C LYS A 27 -13.20 4.56 4.48
N GLU A 28 -11.97 4.81 4.03
CA GLU A 28 -11.41 4.15 2.85
C GLU A 28 -11.23 2.65 3.11
N LEU A 29 -10.61 2.29 4.24
CA LEU A 29 -10.39 0.87 4.60
C LEU A 29 -11.71 0.11 4.78
N GLN A 30 -12.70 0.70 5.46
CA GLN A 30 -14.05 0.13 5.56
C GLN A 30 -14.69 -0.10 4.19
N PHE A 31 -14.51 0.86 3.27
CA PHE A 31 -14.99 0.71 1.90
C PHE A 31 -14.31 -0.46 1.20
N LEU A 32 -12.98 -0.60 1.32
CA LEU A 32 -12.22 -1.70 0.71
C LEU A 32 -12.70 -3.07 1.20
N VAL A 33 -12.73 -3.27 2.52
CA VAL A 33 -13.14 -4.54 3.14
C VAL A 33 -14.56 -4.91 2.74
N ARG A 34 -15.49 -3.95 2.74
CA ARG A 34 -16.89 -4.18 2.33
C ARG A 34 -17.01 -4.70 0.89
N HIS A 35 -16.05 -4.41 0.02
CA HIS A 35 -16.03 -4.83 -1.38
C HIS A 35 -15.11 -6.03 -1.63
N GLY A 36 -14.58 -6.66 -0.58
CA GLY A 36 -13.73 -7.85 -0.70
C GLY A 36 -12.31 -7.54 -1.21
N VAL A 37 -11.87 -6.28 -1.12
CA VAL A 37 -10.48 -5.91 -1.39
C VAL A 37 -9.63 -6.31 -0.19
N THR A 38 -8.52 -7.00 -0.45
CA THR A 38 -7.62 -7.53 0.59
C THR A 38 -6.18 -7.04 0.44
N HIS A 39 -5.85 -6.36 -0.66
CA HIS A 39 -4.51 -5.84 -0.95
C HIS A 39 -4.61 -4.39 -1.43
N MET A 40 -3.64 -3.56 -1.08
CA MET A 40 -3.61 -2.16 -1.49
C MET A 40 -2.21 -1.62 -1.74
N ASP A 41 -2.13 -0.71 -2.71
CA ASP A 41 -1.04 0.24 -2.86
C ASP A 41 -1.50 1.60 -2.35
N ALA A 42 -0.74 2.18 -1.42
CA ALA A 42 -1.13 3.40 -0.75
C ALA A 42 -0.55 4.67 -1.39
N SER A 43 -1.33 5.75 -1.36
CA SER A 43 -0.81 7.11 -1.51
C SER A 43 -0.63 7.70 -0.11
N VAL A 44 0.62 7.92 0.30
CA VAL A 44 0.99 8.41 1.64
C VAL A 44 1.56 9.83 1.57
N GLU A 45 1.63 10.50 2.71
CA GLU A 45 2.05 11.92 2.75
C GLU A 45 3.54 12.10 2.47
N ASP A 46 4.38 11.18 2.94
CA ASP A 46 5.82 11.19 2.79
C ASP A 46 6.41 9.76 2.84
N ASN A 47 7.71 9.64 2.61
CA ASN A 47 8.44 8.37 2.62
C ASN A 47 9.18 8.13 3.96
N GLU A 48 8.83 8.85 5.03
CA GLU A 48 9.47 8.67 6.33
C GLU A 48 9.01 7.35 6.97
N VAL A 49 9.96 6.63 7.58
CA VAL A 49 9.72 5.28 8.12
C VAL A 49 8.52 5.24 9.07
N GLU A 50 8.37 6.25 9.93
CA GLU A 50 7.25 6.35 10.87
C GLU A 50 5.90 6.48 10.15
N THR A 51 5.82 7.26 9.08
CA THR A 51 4.62 7.39 8.26
C THR A 51 4.27 6.06 7.60
N LEU A 52 5.26 5.39 7.00
CA LEU A 52 5.05 4.10 6.33
C LEU A 52 4.56 3.02 7.31
N LEU A 53 5.16 2.93 8.50
CA LEU A 53 4.75 1.99 9.54
C LEU A 53 3.31 2.27 10.00
N ARG A 54 2.96 3.53 10.24
CA ARG A 54 1.60 3.92 10.64
C ARG A 54 0.55 3.51 9.61
N HIS A 55 0.81 3.73 8.31
CA HIS A 55 -0.13 3.32 7.24
C HIS A 55 -0.23 1.80 7.14
N LYS A 56 0.89 1.07 7.27
CA LYS A 56 0.90 -0.40 7.30
C LYS A 56 0.08 -0.94 8.47
N GLU A 57 0.29 -0.43 9.68
CA GLU A 57 -0.45 -0.84 10.88
C GLU A 57 -1.95 -0.55 10.76
N LYS A 58 -2.33 0.59 10.18
CA LYS A 58 -3.74 0.92 9.94
C LYS A 58 -4.38 -0.07 8.97
N ALA A 59 -3.73 -0.43 7.88
CA ALA A 59 -4.28 -1.39 6.92
C ALA A 59 -4.41 -2.79 7.54
N ASP A 60 -3.40 -3.21 8.31
CA ASP A 60 -3.36 -4.51 9.00
C ASP A 60 -4.51 -4.69 10.00
N GLN A 61 -4.90 -3.62 10.71
CA GLN A 61 -6.07 -3.62 11.61
C GLN A 61 -7.40 -3.96 10.91
N TRP A 62 -7.44 -3.86 9.58
CA TRP A 62 -8.62 -4.15 8.75
C TRP A 62 -8.44 -5.41 7.88
N ASP A 63 -7.42 -6.23 8.15
CA ASP A 63 -7.05 -7.39 7.33
C ASP A 63 -6.76 -7.04 5.85
N VAL A 64 -6.25 -5.82 5.60
CA VAL A 64 -5.82 -5.35 4.27
C VAL A 64 -4.31 -5.28 4.23
N SER A 65 -3.69 -6.01 3.29
CA SER A 65 -2.25 -5.98 3.07
C SER A 65 -1.84 -4.72 2.30
N LEU A 66 -1.07 -3.84 2.95
CA LEU A 66 -0.38 -2.74 2.26
C LEU A 66 0.93 -3.29 1.68
N GLU A 67 0.98 -3.44 0.36
CA GLU A 67 2.11 -4.07 -0.34
C GLU A 67 3.11 -3.03 -0.85
N MET A 68 2.61 -1.92 -1.40
CA MET A 68 3.42 -0.88 -2.02
C MET A 68 2.91 0.53 -1.69
N ILE A 69 3.76 1.52 -1.98
CA ILE A 69 3.40 2.94 -1.94
C ILE A 69 3.67 3.60 -3.28
N HIS A 70 2.86 4.60 -3.60
CA HIS A 70 3.12 5.49 -4.73
C HIS A 70 4.09 6.58 -4.34
N ILE A 71 5.33 6.47 -4.84
CA ILE A 71 6.27 7.58 -4.77
C ILE A 71 5.94 8.55 -5.90
N GLY A 72 5.60 9.78 -5.55
CA GLY A 72 5.41 10.85 -6.53
C GLY A 72 6.71 11.10 -7.29
N LEU A 73 6.77 10.69 -8.56
CA LEU A 73 7.92 10.98 -9.41
C LEU A 73 7.99 12.49 -9.69
N PRO A 74 9.18 13.12 -9.62
CA PRO A 74 9.37 14.48 -10.09
C PRO A 74 8.84 14.64 -11.51
N SER A 75 8.08 15.70 -11.78
CA SER A 75 7.51 15.99 -13.09
C SER A 75 8.58 16.14 -14.18
N SER A 76 9.81 16.50 -13.82
CA SER A 76 10.96 16.53 -14.74
C SER A 76 11.22 15.18 -15.41
N ILE A 77 10.97 14.08 -14.70
CA ILE A 77 11.15 12.72 -15.23
C ILE A 77 10.04 12.38 -16.22
N THR A 78 8.77 12.64 -15.88
CA THR A 78 7.61 12.25 -16.70
C THR A 78 7.36 13.18 -17.88
N LEU A 79 7.75 14.46 -17.76
CA LEU A 79 7.55 15.49 -18.80
C LEU A 79 8.80 15.75 -19.64
N ALA A 80 9.89 14.99 -19.43
CA ALA A 80 11.19 15.20 -20.07
C ALA A 80 11.68 16.66 -20.01
N GLN A 81 11.34 17.36 -18.92
CA GLN A 81 11.81 18.72 -18.69
C GLN A 81 13.23 18.64 -18.15
N ASP A 82 14.17 19.24 -18.86
CA ASP A 82 15.57 19.33 -18.42
C ASP A 82 15.63 20.01 -17.05
N PRO A 83 16.10 19.33 -15.99
CA PRO A 83 16.14 19.89 -14.65
C PRO A 83 17.11 21.09 -14.52
N GLN A 84 17.89 21.44 -15.55
CA GLN A 84 18.92 22.48 -15.52
C GLN A 84 18.61 23.74 -16.36
N ARG A 85 17.36 24.05 -16.71
CA ARG A 85 17.03 25.26 -17.48
C ARG A 85 16.21 26.31 -16.72
#